data_AF-A0A915YVJ6-F1
#
_entry.id   AF-A0A915YVJ6-F1
#
_cell.length_a   1.000
_cell.length_b   1.000
_cell.length_c   1.000
_cell.angle_alpha   90.00
_cell.angle_beta   90.00
_cell.angle_gamma   90.00
#
_symmetry.space_group_name_H-M   'P 1'
#
loop_
_entity.id
_entity.type
_entity.pdbx_description
1 polymer ?
#
loop_
_entity_poly.entity_id
_entity_poly.type
_entity_poly.pdbx_seq_one_letter_code
_entity_poly.pdbx_strand_id
1 'polypeptide(L)'
;MTAQTSTQAQGIPKFGEQKKAFSIDELKRLINAAKNMRDLNQAKGYLCSYFILCSNPHGVFMWRSEIKNLEHIPDKNINKLIRPITKVFYTQSEQGPSQKVEFNINKWFMIEYSTVCVATCDPQKSRIFKLGGQLYLNIFPGFLHILRPISTFESTTHLAVKFIFSHIQDIWCSGDWNLTEYIIKWLAGVAAGRKMYSILYLKSGQGWGKSIITDFIQRSVLGTQLVYKTSDP
;
A
#
# COMPACT_ATOMS: atom_id res chain seq x y z
N MET A 1 -28.14 31.88 -18.07
CA MET A 1 -27.58 31.41 -16.79
C MET A 1 -27.13 29.97 -16.98
N THR A 2 -25.85 29.76 -16.80
CA THR A 2 -25.08 28.57 -17.19
C THR A 2 -25.38 27.40 -16.25
N ALA A 3 -25.79 26.26 -16.81
CA ALA A 3 -25.98 25.03 -16.07
C ALA A 3 -24.62 24.51 -15.57
N GLN A 4 -24.43 24.53 -14.26
CA GLN A 4 -23.31 23.84 -13.61
C GLN A 4 -23.57 22.33 -13.70
N THR A 5 -22.86 21.67 -14.61
CA THR A 5 -22.76 20.21 -14.65
C THR A 5 -21.98 19.76 -13.41
N SER A 6 -22.72 19.36 -12.38
CA SER A 6 -22.20 18.68 -11.20
C SER A 6 -21.47 17.41 -11.66
N THR A 7 -20.14 17.43 -11.60
CA THR A 7 -19.32 16.24 -11.78
C THR A 7 -19.65 15.28 -10.65
N GLN A 8 -20.41 14.22 -10.96
CA GLN A 8 -20.67 13.14 -10.02
C GLN A 8 -19.34 12.68 -9.41
N ALA A 9 -19.27 12.66 -8.09
CA ALA A 9 -18.16 12.13 -7.34
C ALA A 9 -17.87 10.71 -7.85
N GLN A 10 -16.81 10.57 -8.66
CA GLN A 10 -16.29 9.26 -8.99
C GLN A 10 -15.97 8.59 -7.65
N GLY A 11 -16.70 7.53 -7.33
CA GLY A 11 -16.47 6.72 -6.13
C GLY A 11 -14.98 6.44 -6.02
N ILE A 12 -14.44 6.54 -4.81
CA ILE A 12 -13.02 6.31 -4.54
C ILE A 12 -12.63 5.00 -5.23
N PRO A 13 -11.65 5.01 -6.14
CA PRO A 13 -11.22 3.80 -6.83
C PRO A 13 -10.93 2.71 -5.79
N LYS A 14 -11.33 1.46 -6.06
CA LYS A 14 -10.96 0.29 -5.25
C LYS A 14 -9.47 -0.03 -5.41
N PHE A 15 -8.62 0.96 -5.14
CA PHE A 15 -7.20 0.89 -5.31
C PHE A 15 -6.60 -0.07 -4.27
N GLY A 16 -5.81 -1.04 -4.73
CA GLY A 16 -5.10 -1.95 -3.84
C GLY A 16 -5.88 -3.20 -3.40
N GLU A 17 -6.99 -3.52 -4.07
CA GLU A 17 -7.82 -4.70 -3.77
C GLU A 17 -7.68 -5.82 -4.81
N GLN A 18 -6.92 -5.57 -5.88
CA GLN A 18 -6.84 -6.43 -7.05
C GLN A 18 -6.03 -7.67 -6.70
N LYS A 19 -6.59 -8.85 -7.02
CA LYS A 19 -5.92 -10.14 -6.81
C LYS A 19 -4.99 -10.52 -7.97
N LYS A 20 -5.27 -10.01 -9.18
CA LYS A 20 -4.47 -10.27 -10.39
C LYS A 20 -3.48 -9.14 -10.62
N ALA A 21 -2.34 -9.47 -11.23
CA ALA A 21 -1.36 -8.47 -11.65
C ALA A 21 -1.97 -7.53 -12.70
N PHE A 22 -1.46 -6.30 -12.75
CA PHE A 22 -1.81 -5.36 -13.81
C PHE A 22 -1.39 -5.93 -15.18
N SER A 23 -2.26 -5.80 -16.18
CA SER A 23 -2.00 -6.22 -17.54
C SER A 23 -2.24 -5.06 -18.50
N ILE A 24 -1.18 -4.70 -19.23
CA ILE A 24 -1.27 -3.69 -20.29
C ILE A 24 -2.18 -4.15 -21.43
N ASP A 25 -2.24 -5.45 -21.71
CA ASP A 25 -3.06 -5.99 -22.79
C ASP A 25 -4.54 -6.01 -22.42
N GLU A 26 -4.87 -6.21 -21.14
CA GLU A 26 -6.23 -6.02 -20.65
C GLU A 26 -6.67 -4.55 -20.75
N LEU A 27 -5.80 -3.61 -20.38
CA LEU A 27 -6.08 -2.19 -20.54
C LEU A 27 -6.32 -1.83 -22.02
N LYS A 28 -5.47 -2.32 -22.94
CA LYS A 28 -5.66 -2.15 -24.39
C LYS A 28 -6.98 -2.74 -24.85
N ARG A 29 -7.35 -3.94 -24.38
CA ARG A 29 -8.62 -4.61 -24.72
C ARG A 29 -9.81 -3.75 -24.32
N LEU A 30 -9.81 -3.21 -23.10
CA LEU A 30 -10.88 -2.33 -22.60
C LEU A 30 -10.99 -1.04 -23.42
N ILE A 31 -9.86 -0.41 -23.76
CA ILE A 31 -9.83 0.81 -24.59
C ILE A 31 -10.33 0.51 -26.01
N ASN A 32 -9.89 -0.60 -26.61
CA ASN A 32 -10.25 -0.97 -27.97
C ASN A 32 -11.73 -1.36 -28.09
N ALA A 33 -12.30 -1.99 -27.07
CA ALA A 33 -13.70 -2.39 -27.01
C ALA A 33 -14.68 -1.22 -26.79
N ALA A 34 -14.19 -0.06 -26.31
CA ALA A 34 -15.02 1.11 -26.11
C ALA A 34 -15.62 1.62 -27.43
N LYS A 35 -16.95 1.82 -27.45
CA LYS A 35 -17.68 2.34 -28.62
C LYS A 35 -17.88 3.85 -28.56
N ASN A 36 -17.82 4.42 -27.36
CA ASN A 36 -17.96 5.85 -27.10
C ASN A 36 -17.11 6.28 -25.89
N MET A 37 -17.08 7.58 -25.59
CA MET A 37 -16.30 8.13 -24.48
C MET A 37 -16.72 7.62 -23.09
N ARG A 38 -17.99 7.24 -22.90
CA ARG A 38 -18.50 6.73 -21.62
C ARG A 38 -17.98 5.31 -21.36
N ASP A 39 -17.86 4.48 -22.40
CA ASP A 39 -17.36 3.11 -22.28
C ASP A 39 -15.90 3.06 -21.79
N LEU A 40 -15.13 4.13 -22.05
CA LEU A 40 -13.77 4.27 -21.52
C LEU A 40 -13.70 4.33 -19.99
N ASN A 41 -14.82 4.57 -19.29
CA ASN A 41 -14.84 4.51 -17.83
C ASN A 41 -14.41 3.14 -17.29
N GLN A 42 -14.60 2.06 -18.06
CA GLN A 42 -14.09 0.74 -17.68
C GLN A 42 -12.55 0.71 -17.69
N ALA A 43 -11.92 1.23 -18.75
CA ALA A 43 -10.47 1.33 -18.85
C ALA A 43 -9.88 2.28 -17.79
N LYS A 44 -10.53 3.43 -17.56
CA LYS A 44 -10.16 4.40 -16.52
C LYS A 44 -10.23 3.76 -15.12
N GLY A 45 -11.35 3.09 -14.82
CA GLY A 45 -11.55 2.38 -13.56
C GLY A 45 -10.52 1.25 -13.36
N TYR A 46 -10.22 0.49 -14.42
CA TYR A 46 -9.18 -0.53 -14.39
C TYR A 46 -7.82 0.09 -14.03
N LEU A 47 -7.41 1.16 -14.72
CA LEU A 47 -6.14 1.83 -14.45
C LEU A 47 -6.08 2.39 -13.00
N CYS A 48 -7.11 3.12 -12.56
CA CYS A 48 -7.19 3.69 -11.21
C CYS A 48 -7.28 2.64 -10.09
N SER A 49 -7.60 1.40 -10.43
CA SER A 49 -7.57 0.29 -9.48
C SER A 49 -6.13 -0.16 -9.17
N TYR A 50 -5.19 0.04 -10.10
CA TYR A 50 -3.78 -0.30 -9.93
C TYR A 50 -2.86 0.90 -9.68
N PHE A 51 -3.26 2.10 -10.10
CA PHE A 51 -2.42 3.29 -10.06
C PHE A 51 -3.12 4.45 -9.37
N ILE A 52 -2.37 5.19 -8.55
CA ILE A 52 -2.83 6.41 -7.92
C ILE A 52 -1.73 7.49 -7.96
N LEU A 53 -2.11 8.70 -8.36
CA LEU A 53 -1.21 9.85 -8.33
C LEU A 53 -0.93 10.30 -6.90
N CYS A 54 0.32 10.63 -6.61
CA CYS A 54 0.75 11.09 -5.32
C CYS A 54 1.56 12.38 -5.44
N SER A 55 1.20 13.40 -4.66
CA SER A 55 1.93 14.66 -4.61
C SER A 55 3.12 14.61 -3.65
N ASN A 56 3.09 13.76 -2.63
CA ASN A 56 4.20 13.61 -1.70
C ASN A 56 4.34 12.17 -1.22
N PRO A 57 5.36 11.42 -1.67
CA PRO A 57 6.35 11.82 -2.68
C PRO A 57 5.71 11.99 -4.07
N HIS A 58 6.24 12.91 -4.88
CA HIS A 58 5.80 13.12 -6.26
C HIS A 58 5.99 11.85 -7.09
N GLY A 59 4.93 11.38 -7.74
CA GLY A 59 4.94 10.17 -8.55
C GLY A 59 3.60 9.47 -8.62
N VAL A 60 3.68 8.19 -8.97
CA VAL A 60 2.54 7.27 -8.96
C VAL A 60 2.86 6.10 -8.04
N PHE A 61 1.89 5.68 -7.24
CA PHE A 61 1.95 4.39 -6.57
C PHE A 61 1.24 3.34 -7.41
N MET A 62 1.91 2.21 -7.61
CA MET A 62 1.37 1.01 -8.24
C MET A 62 1.06 -0.05 -7.20
N TRP A 63 -0.14 -0.61 -7.26
CA TRP A 63 -0.47 -1.83 -6.53
C TRP A 63 0.13 -3.06 -7.21
N ARG A 64 0.96 -3.79 -6.46
CA ARG A 64 1.57 -5.07 -6.89
C ARG A 64 0.86 -6.21 -6.16
N SER A 65 -0.14 -6.80 -6.81
CA SER A 65 -1.00 -7.83 -6.20
C SER A 65 -0.25 -9.07 -5.72
N GLU A 66 0.82 -9.47 -6.41
CA GLU A 66 1.61 -10.66 -6.09
C GLU A 66 2.30 -10.56 -4.73
N ILE A 67 2.89 -9.40 -4.45
CA ILE A 67 3.59 -9.11 -3.19
C ILE A 67 2.69 -8.39 -2.18
N LYS A 68 1.42 -8.14 -2.55
CA LYS A 68 0.42 -7.40 -1.76
C LYS A 68 0.96 -6.08 -1.20
N ASN A 69 1.73 -5.36 -2.01
CA ASN A 69 2.41 -4.14 -1.59
C ASN A 69 2.35 -3.04 -2.66
N LEU A 70 2.73 -1.84 -2.26
CA LEU A 70 2.80 -0.67 -3.11
C LEU A 70 4.22 -0.43 -3.58
N GLU A 71 4.36 -0.10 -4.86
CA GLU A 71 5.61 0.34 -5.46
C GLU A 71 5.48 1.81 -5.84
N HIS A 72 6.41 2.64 -5.37
CA HIS A 72 6.48 4.04 -5.80
C HIS A 72 7.27 4.14 -7.10
N ILE A 73 6.65 4.79 -8.08
CA ILE A 73 7.25 5.07 -9.38
C ILE A 73 7.40 6.60 -9.48
N PRO A 74 8.64 7.11 -9.45
CA PRO A 74 8.89 8.53 -9.64
C PRO A 74 8.44 9.00 -11.02
N ASP A 75 8.04 10.27 -11.13
CA ASP A 75 7.46 10.86 -12.35
C ASP A 75 8.26 10.57 -13.63
N LYS A 76 9.59 10.68 -13.54
CA LYS A 76 10.53 10.43 -14.65
C LYS A 76 10.40 9.04 -15.28
N ASN A 77 9.83 8.05 -14.57
CA ASN A 77 9.71 6.67 -15.02
C ASN A 77 8.28 6.27 -15.43
N ILE A 78 7.27 7.11 -15.18
CA ILE A 78 5.85 6.73 -15.37
C ILE A 78 5.53 6.37 -16.82
N ASN A 79 6.06 7.15 -17.78
CA ASN A 79 5.79 6.93 -19.21
C ASN A 79 6.34 5.59 -19.73
N LYS A 80 7.27 4.94 -19.00
CA LYS A 80 7.74 3.58 -19.32
C LYS A 80 6.70 2.52 -18.96
N LEU A 81 5.86 2.79 -17.97
CA LEU A 81 4.89 1.85 -17.43
C LEU A 81 3.48 2.07 -17.99
N ILE A 82 2.97 3.29 -17.91
CA ILE A 82 1.66 3.67 -18.46
C ILE A 82 1.90 4.26 -19.85
N ARG A 83 2.09 3.38 -20.84
CA ARG A 83 2.33 3.81 -22.23
C ARG A 83 1.09 4.54 -22.79
N PRO A 84 1.29 5.54 -23.66
CA PRO A 84 0.19 6.15 -24.39
C PRO A 84 -0.58 5.10 -25.21
N ILE A 85 -1.88 5.00 -24.97
CA ILE A 85 -2.82 4.21 -25.78
C ILE A 85 -3.91 5.17 -26.22
N THR A 86 -4.04 5.32 -27.54
CA THR A 86 -4.98 6.25 -28.16
C THR A 86 -6.18 5.50 -28.74
N LYS A 87 -7.39 6.05 -28.56
CA LYS A 87 -8.62 5.61 -29.21
C LYS A 87 -9.29 6.82 -29.86
N VAL A 88 -9.69 6.67 -31.12
CA VAL A 88 -10.41 7.69 -31.87
C VAL A 88 -11.87 7.28 -32.00
N PHE A 89 -12.76 8.24 -31.76
CA PHE A 89 -14.18 8.14 -32.02
C PHE A 89 -14.58 9.13 -33.11
N TYR A 90 -15.55 8.74 -33.92
CA TYR A 90 -16.18 9.61 -34.91
C TYR A 90 -17.62 9.81 -34.48
N THR A 91 -17.98 11.05 -34.15
CA THR A 91 -19.36 11.42 -33.83
C THR A 91 -20.00 12.06 -35.05
N GLN A 92 -21.15 11.54 -35.47
CA GLN A 92 -21.94 12.16 -36.53
C GLN A 92 -22.51 13.49 -36.03
N SER A 93 -22.27 14.55 -36.79
CA SER A 93 -22.96 15.83 -36.64
C SER A 93 -24.19 15.79 -37.54
N GLU A 94 -25.34 16.23 -37.04
CA GLU A 94 -26.59 16.27 -37.83
C GLU A 94 -26.49 17.22 -39.04
N GLN A 95 -25.55 18.17 -39.05
CA GLN A 95 -25.47 19.25 -40.05
C GLN A 95 -24.03 19.55 -40.53
N GLY A 96 -23.08 18.61 -40.38
CA GLY A 96 -21.68 18.87 -40.74
C GLY A 96 -20.77 17.64 -40.76
N PRO A 97 -19.49 17.79 -41.13
CA PRO A 97 -18.54 16.68 -41.21
C PRO A 97 -18.37 16.00 -39.85
N SER A 98 -18.20 14.67 -39.86
CA SER A 98 -17.99 13.87 -38.66
C SER A 98 -16.87 14.46 -37.79
N GLN A 99 -17.18 14.74 -36.53
CA GLN A 99 -16.20 15.25 -35.58
C GLN A 99 -15.33 14.10 -35.08
N LYS A 100 -14.01 14.26 -35.21
CA LYS A 100 -13.02 13.32 -34.67
C LYS A 100 -12.73 13.69 -33.22
N VAL A 101 -12.97 12.74 -32.30
CA VAL A 101 -12.61 12.88 -30.89
C VAL A 101 -11.54 11.87 -30.55
N GLU A 102 -10.40 12.32 -30.06
CA GLU A 102 -9.27 11.48 -29.68
C GLU A 102 -9.15 11.38 -28.16
N PHE A 103 -9.05 10.15 -27.67
CA PHE A 103 -8.77 9.85 -26.27
C PHE A 103 -7.38 9.24 -26.14
N ASN A 104 -6.62 9.69 -25.14
CA ASN A 104 -5.34 9.10 -24.79
C ASN A 104 -5.30 8.81 -23.28
N ILE A 105 -5.10 7.55 -22.90
CA ILE A 105 -5.18 7.13 -21.49
C ILE A 105 -4.09 7.74 -20.60
N ASN A 106 -2.87 7.93 -21.14
CA ASN A 106 -1.76 8.51 -20.40
C ASN A 106 -2.01 10.01 -20.15
N LYS A 107 -2.38 10.76 -21.20
CA LYS A 107 -2.76 12.17 -21.07
C LYS A 107 -3.90 12.35 -20.08
N TRP A 108 -4.94 11.53 -20.20
CA TRP A 108 -6.07 11.56 -19.27
C TRP A 108 -5.62 11.33 -17.83
N PHE A 109 -4.84 10.28 -17.57
CA PHE A 109 -4.42 9.92 -16.21
C PHE A 109 -3.45 10.92 -15.60
N MET A 110 -2.51 11.47 -16.38
CA MET A 110 -1.44 12.33 -15.85
C MET A 110 -1.83 13.81 -15.77
N ILE A 111 -2.75 14.27 -16.62
CA ILE A 111 -3.05 15.70 -16.78
C ILE A 111 -4.52 16.00 -16.46
N GLU A 112 -5.46 15.18 -16.92
CA GLU A 112 -6.89 15.47 -16.81
C GLU A 112 -7.52 14.88 -15.53
N TYR A 113 -6.91 13.85 -14.96
CA TYR A 113 -7.39 13.19 -13.75
C TYR A 113 -6.96 13.98 -12.52
N SER A 114 -7.95 14.53 -11.80
CA SER A 114 -7.72 15.46 -10.70
C SER A 114 -7.51 14.80 -9.34
N THR A 115 -7.63 13.46 -9.24
CA THR A 115 -7.50 12.78 -7.95
C THR A 115 -6.03 12.51 -7.64
N VAL A 116 -5.49 13.31 -6.73
CA VAL A 116 -4.12 13.20 -6.23
C VAL A 116 -4.15 12.99 -4.72
N CYS A 117 -3.33 12.06 -4.23
CA CYS A 117 -3.22 11.76 -2.81
C CYS A 117 -1.88 12.23 -2.21
N VAL A 118 -1.81 12.22 -0.88
CA VAL A 118 -0.55 12.34 -0.12
C VAL A 118 -0.27 10.99 0.53
N ALA A 119 0.95 10.48 0.42
CA ALA A 119 1.33 9.25 1.08
C ALA A 119 1.47 9.46 2.60
N THR A 120 1.05 8.48 3.38
CA THR A 120 1.21 8.43 4.84
C THR A 120 1.41 6.99 5.28
N CYS A 121 1.92 6.76 6.49
CA CYS A 121 2.07 5.42 7.06
C CYS A 121 1.41 5.41 8.45
N ASP A 122 0.16 4.96 8.51
CA ASP A 122 -0.62 4.92 9.75
C ASP A 122 -1.30 3.55 9.89
N PRO A 123 -0.91 2.71 10.86
CA PRO A 123 -1.47 1.37 11.00
C PRO A 123 -2.98 1.34 11.32
N GLN A 124 -3.57 2.47 11.71
CA GLN A 124 -4.99 2.56 12.09
C GLN A 124 -5.89 3.09 10.96
N LYS A 125 -5.30 3.55 9.85
CA LYS A 125 -6.07 4.10 8.72
C LYS A 125 -6.26 3.07 7.61
N SER A 126 -7.37 3.18 6.89
CA SER A 126 -7.61 2.40 5.68
C SER A 126 -6.60 2.75 4.57
N ARG A 127 -6.50 1.90 3.55
CA ARG A 127 -5.61 2.09 2.38
C ARG A 127 -5.79 3.48 1.75
N ILE A 128 -7.03 3.90 1.57
CA ILE A 128 -7.39 5.24 1.10
C ILE A 128 -8.34 5.86 2.12
N PHE A 129 -8.11 7.12 2.47
CA PHE A 129 -8.98 7.88 3.35
C PHE A 129 -8.91 9.38 3.07
N LYS A 130 -9.89 10.14 3.56
CA LYS A 130 -9.90 11.61 3.49
C LYS A 130 -9.83 12.22 4.89
N LEU A 131 -9.05 13.28 5.04
CA LEU A 131 -8.97 14.07 6.26
C LEU A 131 -8.84 15.55 5.87
N GLY A 132 -9.73 16.41 6.37
CA GLY A 132 -9.72 17.84 6.04
C GLY A 132 -9.85 18.13 4.54
N GLY A 133 -10.56 17.28 3.78
CA GLY A 133 -10.69 17.39 2.32
C GLY A 133 -9.52 16.80 1.52
N GLN A 134 -8.35 16.60 2.14
CA GLN A 134 -7.17 15.98 1.51
C GLN A 134 -7.35 14.46 1.41
N LEU A 135 -7.05 13.88 0.25
CA LEU A 135 -6.99 12.44 0.05
C LEU A 135 -5.61 11.91 0.46
N TYR A 136 -5.60 10.83 1.24
CA TYR A 136 -4.39 10.16 1.68
C TYR A 136 -4.34 8.72 1.17
N LEU A 137 -3.14 8.31 0.77
CA LEU A 137 -2.77 6.92 0.54
C LEU A 137 -1.98 6.43 1.75
N ASN A 138 -2.54 5.50 2.50
CA ASN A 138 -1.80 4.80 3.54
C ASN A 138 -0.90 3.75 2.89
N ILE A 139 0.42 3.93 2.96
CA ILE A 139 1.41 3.00 2.42
C ILE A 139 1.74 1.84 3.38
N PHE A 140 1.16 1.85 4.59
CA PHE A 140 1.33 0.76 5.53
C PHE A 140 0.89 -0.57 4.89
N PRO A 141 1.78 -1.58 4.78
CA PRO A 141 1.46 -2.83 4.08
C PRO A 141 0.48 -3.71 4.86
N GLY A 142 0.28 -3.43 6.15
CA GLY A 142 -0.50 -4.25 7.07
C GLY A 142 0.39 -5.09 7.98
N PHE A 143 -0.18 -5.52 9.10
CA PHE A 143 0.45 -6.50 9.98
C PHE A 143 0.36 -7.90 9.38
N LEU A 144 1.34 -8.74 9.72
CA LEU A 144 1.33 -10.16 9.34
C LEU A 144 0.16 -10.93 9.96
N HIS A 145 -0.28 -10.51 11.15
CA HIS A 145 -1.31 -11.19 11.94
C HIS A 145 -2.50 -10.30 12.24
N ILE A 146 -3.67 -10.93 12.39
CA ILE A 146 -4.89 -10.30 12.89
C ILE A 146 -5.00 -10.62 14.38
N LEU A 147 -5.32 -9.62 15.20
CA LEU A 147 -5.55 -9.79 16.64
C LEU A 147 -6.68 -10.79 16.89
N ARG A 148 -6.40 -11.78 17.74
CA ARG A 148 -7.35 -12.81 18.15
C ARG A 148 -7.18 -13.10 19.65
N PRO A 149 -8.24 -13.53 20.36
CA PRO A 149 -8.14 -13.87 21.78
C PRO A 149 -7.10 -14.96 22.03
N ILE A 150 -6.38 -14.86 23.15
CA ILE A 150 -5.31 -15.81 23.51
C ILE A 150 -5.79 -17.26 23.57
N SER A 151 -7.04 -17.49 23.99
CA SER A 151 -7.68 -18.81 24.09
C SER A 151 -7.94 -19.49 22.75
N THR A 152 -7.82 -18.77 21.63
CA THR A 152 -8.06 -19.31 20.28
C THR A 152 -6.81 -19.94 19.66
N PHE A 153 -5.65 -19.81 20.29
CA PHE A 153 -4.40 -20.38 19.80
C PHE A 153 -4.21 -21.81 20.32
N GLU A 154 -3.55 -22.65 19.51
CA GLU A 154 -3.24 -24.02 19.89
C GLU A 154 -2.14 -24.08 20.96
N SER A 155 -2.13 -25.14 21.77
CA SER A 155 -1.11 -25.40 22.80
C SER A 155 0.32 -25.35 22.26
N THR A 156 0.52 -25.79 21.01
CA THR A 156 1.80 -25.72 20.29
C THR A 156 2.29 -24.28 20.12
N THR A 157 1.37 -23.36 19.79
CA THR A 157 1.67 -21.92 19.66
C THR A 157 2.00 -21.32 21.03
N HIS A 158 1.24 -21.68 22.06
CA HIS A 158 1.54 -21.23 23.44
C HIS A 158 2.94 -21.66 23.89
N LEU A 159 3.32 -22.91 23.62
CA LEU A 159 4.64 -23.43 23.97
C LEU A 159 5.76 -22.71 23.22
N ALA A 160 5.58 -22.45 21.92
CA ALA A 160 6.56 -21.72 21.12
C ALA A 160 6.73 -20.26 21.61
N VAL A 161 5.64 -19.56 21.94
CA VAL A 161 5.71 -18.21 22.50
C VAL A 161 6.38 -18.21 23.88
N LYS A 162 6.11 -19.23 24.70
CA LYS A 162 6.77 -19.40 26.00
C LYS A 162 8.29 -19.52 25.84
N PHE A 163 8.77 -20.24 24.83
CA PHE A 163 10.20 -20.34 24.54
C PHE A 163 10.82 -18.97 24.21
N ILE A 164 10.14 -18.16 23.40
CA ILE A 164 10.58 -16.78 23.09
C ILE A 164 10.64 -15.93 24.37
N PHE A 165 9.64 -16.05 25.24
CA PHE A 165 9.60 -15.30 26.51
C PHE A 165 10.74 -15.70 27.44
N SER A 166 10.98 -17.01 27.60
CA SER A 166 12.10 -17.53 28.38
C SER A 166 13.44 -17.02 27.84
N HIS A 167 13.63 -16.99 26.51
CA HIS A 167 14.86 -16.43 25.93
C HIS A 167 15.03 -14.93 26.24
N ILE A 168 13.97 -14.13 26.15
CA ILE A 168 14.04 -12.71 26.53
C ILE A 168 14.41 -12.58 28.02
N GLN A 169 13.76 -13.35 28.88
CA GLN A 169 14.01 -13.31 30.31
C GLN A 169 15.46 -13.71 30.65
N ASP A 170 15.86 -14.91 30.22
CA ASP A 170 17.10 -15.54 30.68
C ASP A 170 18.32 -14.94 29.96
N ILE A 171 18.19 -14.64 28.66
CA ILE A 171 19.33 -14.21 27.83
C ILE A 171 19.42 -12.70 27.69
N TRP A 172 18.32 -11.99 27.42
CA TRP A 172 18.37 -10.52 27.29
C TRP A 172 18.37 -9.82 28.65
N CYS A 173 17.58 -10.33 29.60
CA CYS A 173 17.37 -9.66 30.88
C CYS A 173 18.13 -10.31 32.04
N SER A 174 18.87 -11.39 31.80
CA SER A 174 19.62 -12.12 32.84
C SER A 174 18.75 -12.53 34.05
N GLY A 175 17.49 -12.88 33.79
CA GLY A 175 16.51 -13.25 34.81
C GLY A 175 15.83 -12.08 35.52
N ASP A 176 16.18 -10.82 35.22
CA ASP A 176 15.53 -9.65 35.81
C ASP A 176 14.08 -9.51 35.31
N TRP A 177 13.13 -9.73 36.21
CA TRP A 177 11.70 -9.66 35.92
C TRP A 177 11.20 -8.26 35.58
N ASN A 178 11.73 -7.20 36.19
CA ASN A 178 11.31 -5.83 35.92
C ASN A 178 11.73 -5.42 34.50
N LEU A 179 12.97 -5.75 34.13
CA LEU A 179 13.47 -5.51 32.79
C LEU A 179 12.73 -6.38 31.75
N THR A 180 12.48 -7.64 32.08
CA THR A 180 11.70 -8.55 31.23
C THR A 180 10.31 -8.00 30.96
N GLU A 181 9.59 -7.59 32.01
CA GLU A 181 8.24 -7.04 31.87
C GLU A 181 8.25 -5.77 31.00
N TYR A 182 9.21 -4.87 31.23
CA TYR A 182 9.38 -3.68 30.40
C TYR A 182 9.59 -4.03 28.92
N ILE A 183 10.51 -4.94 28.61
CA ILE A 183 10.80 -5.35 27.23
C ILE A 183 9.57 -5.99 26.57
N ILE A 184 8.86 -6.88 27.27
CA ILE A 184 7.67 -7.52 26.69
C ILE A 184 6.55 -6.50 26.44
N LYS A 185 6.30 -5.58 27.38
CA LYS A 185 5.32 -4.49 27.18
C LYS A 185 5.72 -3.59 26.01
N TRP A 186 7.02 -3.32 25.86
CA TRP A 186 7.57 -2.54 24.75
C TRP A 186 7.34 -3.25 23.42
N LEU A 187 7.67 -4.53 23.31
CA LEU A 187 7.47 -5.35 22.11
C LEU A 187 5.99 -5.49 21.75
N ALA A 188 5.12 -5.70 22.74
CA ALA A 188 3.67 -5.70 22.55
C ALA A 188 3.17 -4.34 22.02
N GLY A 189 3.81 -3.24 22.43
CA GLY A 189 3.53 -1.91 21.88
C GLY A 189 3.82 -1.81 20.39
N VAL A 190 5.01 -2.26 19.98
CA VAL A 190 5.39 -2.30 18.56
C VAL A 190 4.45 -3.20 17.76
N ALA A 191 4.16 -4.41 18.25
CA ALA A 191 3.27 -5.35 17.57
C ALA A 191 1.82 -4.84 17.44
N ALA A 192 1.38 -3.96 18.34
CA ALA A 192 0.09 -3.30 18.28
C ALA A 192 0.09 -2.01 17.42
N GLY A 193 1.22 -1.66 16.79
CA GLY A 193 1.33 -0.46 15.96
C GLY A 193 1.47 0.85 16.73
N ARG A 194 1.82 0.80 18.02
CA ARG A 194 2.06 2.02 18.80
C ARG A 194 3.40 2.63 18.40
N LYS A 195 3.42 3.95 18.22
CA LYS A 195 4.67 4.70 18.07
C LYS A 195 5.40 4.69 19.41
N MET A 196 6.58 4.06 19.42
CA MET A 196 7.45 4.03 20.58
C MET A 196 8.32 5.30 20.61
N TYR A 197 8.42 5.93 21.78
CA TYR A 197 9.30 7.09 22.01
C TYR A 197 10.65 6.70 22.63
N SER A 198 10.97 5.41 22.59
CA SER A 198 12.22 4.83 23.09
C SER A 198 12.73 3.77 22.12
N ILE A 199 14.04 3.51 22.18
CA ILE A 199 14.72 2.50 21.36
C ILE A 199 15.31 1.45 22.30
N LEU A 200 15.19 0.17 21.95
CA LEU A 200 15.92 -0.90 22.63
C LEU A 200 17.30 -1.06 21.98
N TYR A 201 18.35 -0.96 22.79
CA TYR A 201 19.73 -1.15 22.37
C TYR A 201 20.32 -2.39 23.04
N LEU A 202 20.71 -3.37 22.23
CA LEU A 202 21.26 -4.65 22.71
C LEU A 202 22.76 -4.70 22.41
N LYS A 203 23.58 -4.67 23.47
CA LYS A 203 25.04 -4.71 23.36
C LYS A 203 25.60 -5.92 24.10
N SER A 204 26.27 -6.80 23.35
CA SER A 204 27.04 -7.94 23.87
C SER A 204 27.95 -8.50 22.77
N GLY A 205 28.79 -9.49 23.08
CA GLY A 205 29.65 -10.16 22.09
C GLY A 205 28.89 -10.89 20.97
N GLN A 206 29.60 -11.36 19.95
CA GLN A 206 29.01 -12.21 18.90
C GLN A 206 28.62 -13.58 19.47
N GLY A 207 27.50 -14.15 19.01
CA GLY A 207 27.01 -15.46 19.46
C GLY A 207 26.11 -15.44 20.70
N TRP A 208 25.89 -14.27 21.34
CA TRP A 208 25.11 -14.12 22.57
C TRP A 208 23.59 -14.08 22.37
N GLY A 209 23.07 -14.62 21.26
CA GLY A 209 21.62 -14.75 21.05
C GLY A 209 20.82 -13.45 20.85
N LYS A 210 21.47 -12.30 20.63
CA LYS A 210 20.80 -11.01 20.34
C LYS A 210 19.89 -11.11 19.11
N SER A 211 20.41 -11.70 18.04
CA SER A 211 19.72 -11.74 16.74
C SER A 211 18.50 -12.67 16.73
N ILE A 212 18.42 -13.65 17.63
CA ILE A 212 17.36 -14.67 17.64
C ILE A 212 15.99 -14.01 17.76
N ILE A 213 15.82 -13.13 18.75
CA ILE A 213 14.55 -12.45 18.99
C ILE A 213 14.29 -11.37 17.95
N THR A 214 15.30 -10.63 17.49
CA THR A 214 15.09 -9.64 16.42
C THR A 214 14.70 -10.29 15.10
N ASP A 215 15.28 -11.44 14.75
CA ASP A 215 14.91 -12.22 13.57
C ASP A 215 13.49 -12.80 13.72
N PHE A 216 13.14 -13.32 14.91
CA PHE A 216 11.79 -13.77 15.21
C PHE A 216 10.75 -12.64 15.04
N ILE A 217 11.00 -11.47 15.63
CA ILE A 217 10.10 -10.32 15.51
C ILE A 217 9.95 -9.91 14.04
N GLN A 218 11.07 -9.82 13.31
CA GLN A 218 11.07 -9.43 11.91
C GLN A 218 10.29 -10.42 11.04
N ARG A 219 10.54 -11.72 11.16
CA ARG A 219 10.04 -12.72 10.21
C ARG A 219 8.68 -13.29 10.62
N SER A 220 8.44 -13.41 11.92
CA SER A 220 7.31 -14.17 12.46
C SER A 220 6.27 -13.29 13.17
N VAL A 221 6.59 -12.04 13.52
CA VAL A 221 5.64 -11.13 14.21
C VAL A 221 5.19 -9.98 13.31
N LEU A 222 6.12 -9.14 12.84
CA LEU A 222 5.81 -7.95 12.05
C LEU A 222 5.71 -8.24 10.56
N GLY A 223 6.61 -9.10 10.06
CA GLY A 223 6.83 -9.31 8.64
C GLY A 223 7.97 -8.43 8.11
N THR A 224 8.72 -8.94 7.13
CA THR A 224 9.92 -8.29 6.57
C THR A 224 9.62 -6.94 5.91
N GLN A 225 8.37 -6.72 5.48
CA GLN A 225 7.91 -5.48 4.87
C GLN A 225 7.81 -4.29 5.84
N LEU A 226 7.83 -4.55 7.17
CA LEU A 226 7.80 -3.52 8.21
C LEU A 226 9.17 -3.29 8.86
N VAL A 227 10.20 -3.98 8.41
CA VAL A 227 11.53 -3.94 9.03
C VAL A 227 12.55 -3.34 8.08
N TYR A 228 13.28 -2.35 8.58
CA TYR A 228 14.44 -1.79 7.93
C TYR A 228 15.70 -2.40 8.55
N LYS A 229 16.54 -3.03 7.71
CA LYS A 229 17.80 -3.63 8.13
C LYS A 229 18.95 -2.96 7.39
N THR A 230 19.94 -2.51 8.15
CA THR A 230 21.24 -2.06 7.65
C THR A 230 22.31 -2.98 8.18
N SER A 231 23.25 -3.35 7.33
CA SER A 231 24.51 -3.98 7.72
C SER A 231 25.63 -3.20 7.04
N ASP A 232 26.76 -3.02 7.73
CA ASP A 232 27.97 -2.57 7.06
C ASP A 232 28.37 -3.66 6.02
N PRO A 233 28.80 -3.28 4.80
CA PRO A 233 29.26 -4.21 3.78
C PRO A 233 30.41 -5.12 4.21
#